data_AF-S8DG03-F1
#
_entry.id   AF-S8DG03-F1
#
_cell.length_a   1.000
_cell.length_b   1.000
_cell.length_c   1.000
_cell.angle_alpha   90.00
_cell.angle_beta   90.00
_cell.angle_gamma   90.00
#
_symmetry.space_group_name_H-M   'P 1'
#
loop_
_entity.id
_entity.type
_entity.pdbx_description
1 polymer ?
#
loop_
_entity_poly.entity_id
_entity_poly.type
_entity_poly.pdbx_seq_one_letter_code
_entity_poly.pdbx_strand_id
1 'polypeptide(L)'
;QINKLLPLQRKYRELQKQLELKVFDLSLTEDRAKQNEHHKLSELVKKLEEDLAAAKSTYEEKKLFHQECLESVPRLEKAIRDHAGSREAKLKDLERKVKAVKSEMQIASKKLKGHESEREKLIMEMEAVRKEQRTLEFQLEASKKQIAELSSEVEAQRSKVVSVKKYHDLAKSELDTAREKIKECDVQISAIIKEQQQIKYKITEKNLERKRMENEVKSMETDQKDCSVKVDKLLEKYPWIATEKHLFGRPGSDYDFESRNPRKAAKEYEKLQGEQSMLEKRVNKKVTAMFEKAEDEYNDLLSKKNIIENDKSKIMMVMKELDEKKKETLKVTWARVNKDFGSIFSTLLPGTMAKLEPPEGRSFLDGLEVKVAFGNVWKESLSELSGGQRSLLALSLILALLLFKPAPLYILDEV
;
A
#
# COMPACT_ATOMS: atom_id res chain seq x y z
N GLN A 1 -22.54 -9.24 -41.23
CA GLN A 1 -23.06 -10.27 -42.17
C GLN A 1 -22.62 -10.07 -43.63
N ILE A 2 -21.82 -9.05 -43.97
CA ILE A 2 -21.41 -8.75 -45.36
C ILE A 2 -20.11 -9.51 -45.78
N ASN A 3 -19.23 -9.87 -44.84
CA ASN A 3 -17.94 -10.51 -45.16
C ASN A 3 -18.00 -12.00 -45.58
N LYS A 4 -19.14 -12.68 -45.41
CA LYS A 4 -19.34 -14.07 -45.90
C LYS A 4 -19.93 -14.14 -47.32
N LEU A 5 -20.45 -13.03 -47.86
CA LEU A 5 -21.04 -12.95 -49.19
C LEU A 5 -20.02 -12.63 -50.29
N LEU A 6 -18.91 -11.97 -49.95
CA LEU A 6 -17.81 -11.63 -50.87
C LEU A 6 -17.16 -12.85 -51.57
N PRO A 7 -16.80 -13.96 -50.89
CA PRO A 7 -16.21 -15.11 -51.57
C PRO A 7 -17.22 -15.89 -52.42
N LEU A 8 -18.50 -15.89 -52.04
CA LEU A 8 -19.60 -16.49 -52.82
C LEU A 8 -19.94 -15.65 -54.06
N GLN A 9 -19.92 -14.32 -53.96
CA GLN A 9 -20.10 -13.41 -55.08
C GLN A 9 -18.91 -13.48 -56.05
N ARG A 10 -17.68 -13.65 -55.55
CA ARG A 10 -16.50 -13.90 -56.40
C ARG A 10 -16.61 -15.24 -57.12
N LYS A 11 -16.98 -16.34 -56.43
CA LYS A 11 -17.23 -17.64 -57.08
C LYS A 11 -18.38 -17.60 -58.08
N TYR A 12 -19.46 -16.88 -57.78
CA TYR A 12 -20.59 -16.70 -58.69
C TYR A 12 -20.20 -15.89 -59.93
N ARG A 13 -19.45 -14.79 -59.77
CA ARG A 13 -18.92 -14.01 -60.91
C ARG A 13 -17.89 -14.77 -61.74
N GLU A 14 -17.07 -15.61 -61.10
CA GLU A 14 -16.12 -16.49 -61.77
C GLU A 14 -16.85 -17.55 -62.61
N LEU A 15 -17.86 -18.21 -62.01
CA LEU A 15 -18.70 -19.19 -62.70
C LEU A 15 -19.57 -18.54 -63.79
N GLN A 16 -20.03 -17.31 -63.59
CA GLN A 16 -20.80 -16.56 -64.58
C GLN A 16 -19.93 -16.11 -65.75
N LYS A 17 -18.68 -15.66 -65.50
CA LYS A 17 -17.69 -15.41 -66.55
C LYS A 17 -17.32 -16.69 -67.31
N GLN A 18 -17.16 -17.82 -66.61
CA GLN A 18 -16.91 -19.11 -67.26
C GLN A 18 -18.10 -19.59 -68.09
N LEU A 19 -19.33 -19.33 -67.64
CA LEU A 19 -20.55 -19.61 -68.39
C LEU A 19 -20.66 -18.72 -69.63
N GLU A 20 -20.43 -17.40 -69.50
CA GLU A 20 -20.44 -16.45 -70.62
C GLU A 20 -19.35 -16.77 -71.65
N LEU A 21 -18.15 -17.14 -71.21
CA LEU A 21 -17.08 -17.64 -72.10
C LEU A 21 -17.49 -18.92 -72.81
N LYS A 22 -18.12 -19.87 -72.11
CA LYS A 22 -18.58 -21.12 -72.72
C LYS A 22 -19.75 -20.94 -73.66
N VAL A 23 -20.66 -20.00 -73.39
CA VAL A 23 -21.77 -19.64 -74.29
C VAL A 23 -21.25 -18.90 -75.52
N PHE A 24 -20.25 -18.03 -75.36
CA PHE A 24 -19.59 -17.37 -76.48
C PHE A 24 -18.78 -18.35 -77.33
N ASP A 25 -18.05 -19.29 -76.72
CA ASP A 25 -17.38 -20.39 -77.43
C ASP A 25 -18.39 -21.24 -78.22
N LEU A 26 -19.56 -21.53 -77.63
CA LEU A 26 -20.62 -22.31 -78.26
C LEU A 26 -21.25 -21.57 -79.45
N SER A 27 -21.52 -20.27 -79.30
CA SER A 27 -21.96 -19.37 -80.38
C SER A 27 -20.91 -19.29 -81.51
N LEU A 28 -19.62 -19.16 -81.17
CA LEU A 28 -18.54 -19.09 -82.15
C LEU A 28 -18.40 -20.42 -82.91
N THR A 29 -18.65 -21.56 -82.24
CA THR A 29 -18.68 -22.88 -82.89
C THR A 29 -19.94 -23.09 -83.74
N GLU A 30 -21.10 -22.56 -83.35
CA GLU A 30 -22.33 -22.61 -84.14
C GLU A 30 -22.23 -21.72 -85.40
N ASP A 31 -21.64 -20.52 -85.29
CA ASP A 31 -21.42 -19.64 -86.44
C ASP A 31 -20.33 -20.20 -87.38
N ARG A 32 -19.28 -20.84 -86.82
CA ARG A 32 -18.33 -21.64 -87.62
C ARG A 32 -18.97 -22.86 -88.26
N ALA A 33 -19.98 -23.48 -87.65
CA ALA A 33 -20.73 -24.58 -88.24
C ALA A 33 -21.67 -24.12 -89.38
N LYS A 34 -22.27 -22.94 -89.27
CA LYS A 34 -23.11 -22.32 -90.33
C LYS A 34 -22.29 -21.78 -91.51
N GLN A 35 -21.06 -21.32 -91.28
CA GLN A 35 -20.13 -20.89 -92.33
C GLN A 35 -19.22 -22.01 -92.87
N ASN A 36 -19.31 -23.23 -92.31
CA ASN A 36 -18.43 -24.33 -92.67
C ASN A 36 -18.70 -24.81 -94.10
N GLU A 37 -17.64 -25.31 -94.75
CA GLU A 37 -17.65 -25.77 -96.15
C GLU A 37 -18.77 -26.77 -96.47
N HIS A 38 -19.38 -27.42 -95.48
CA HIS A 38 -20.48 -28.38 -95.60
C HIS A 38 -21.75 -27.86 -96.32
N HIS A 39 -22.17 -26.61 -96.10
CA HIS A 39 -23.36 -26.07 -96.79
C HIS A 39 -23.04 -25.71 -98.25
N LYS A 40 -21.85 -25.15 -98.49
CA LYS A 40 -21.33 -24.84 -99.82
C LYS A 40 -21.04 -26.11 -100.63
N LEU A 41 -20.45 -27.14 -100.01
CA LEU A 41 -20.20 -28.45 -100.57
C LEU A 41 -21.51 -29.21 -100.81
N SER A 42 -22.52 -29.10 -99.94
CA SER A 42 -23.82 -29.75 -100.18
C SER A 42 -24.59 -29.12 -101.35
N GLU A 43 -24.50 -27.81 -101.56
CA GLU A 43 -25.04 -27.16 -102.77
C GLU A 43 -24.23 -27.49 -104.03
N LEU A 44 -22.90 -27.58 -103.91
CA LEU A 44 -22.02 -28.05 -104.99
C LEU A 44 -22.31 -29.50 -105.37
N VAL A 45 -22.52 -30.40 -104.40
CA VAL A 45 -22.88 -31.80 -104.65
C VAL A 45 -24.23 -31.92 -105.36
N LYS A 46 -25.25 -31.15 -104.95
CA LYS A 46 -26.53 -31.11 -105.67
C LYS A 46 -26.39 -30.63 -107.10
N LYS A 47 -25.63 -29.56 -107.34
CA LYS A 47 -25.36 -29.05 -108.69
C LYS A 47 -24.59 -30.06 -109.54
N LEU A 48 -23.57 -30.72 -108.98
CA LEU A 48 -22.81 -31.76 -109.67
C LEU A 48 -23.66 -33.01 -109.96
N GLU A 49 -24.59 -33.38 -109.07
CA GLU A 49 -25.54 -34.47 -109.31
C GLU A 49 -26.52 -34.13 -110.45
N GLU A 50 -27.01 -32.88 -110.52
CA GLU A 50 -27.85 -32.37 -111.61
C GLU A 50 -27.08 -32.31 -112.95
N ASP A 51 -25.85 -31.81 -112.94
CA ASP A 51 -24.96 -31.73 -114.12
C ASP A 51 -24.59 -33.13 -114.63
N LEU A 52 -24.35 -34.09 -113.72
CA LEU A 52 -24.04 -35.48 -114.06
C LEU A 52 -25.26 -36.23 -114.61
N ALA A 53 -26.48 -35.88 -114.17
CA ALA A 53 -27.71 -36.37 -114.77
C ALA A 53 -27.92 -35.83 -116.19
N ALA A 54 -27.65 -34.55 -116.42
CA ALA A 54 -27.71 -33.93 -117.75
C ALA A 54 -26.64 -34.51 -118.70
N ALA A 55 -25.41 -34.73 -118.22
CA ALA A 55 -24.33 -35.36 -118.98
C ALA A 55 -24.65 -36.83 -119.34
N LYS A 56 -25.32 -37.58 -118.45
CA LYS A 56 -25.79 -38.94 -118.75
C LYS A 56 -26.89 -38.97 -119.81
N SER A 57 -27.85 -38.04 -119.76
CA SER A 57 -28.92 -37.94 -120.77
C SER A 57 -28.34 -37.61 -122.16
N THR A 58 -27.44 -36.64 -122.22
CA THR A 58 -26.77 -36.26 -123.48
C THR A 58 -25.85 -37.37 -124.01
N TYR A 59 -25.22 -38.16 -123.14
CA TYR A 59 -24.47 -39.36 -123.53
C TYR A 59 -25.37 -40.42 -124.18
N GLU A 60 -26.53 -40.75 -123.57
CA GLU A 60 -27.46 -41.74 -124.12
C GLU A 60 -28.07 -41.25 -125.45
N GLU A 61 -28.44 -39.97 -125.58
CA GLU A 61 -28.90 -39.39 -126.85
C GLU A 61 -27.85 -39.50 -127.97
N LYS A 62 -26.58 -39.19 -127.66
CA LYS A 62 -25.48 -39.27 -128.63
C LYS A 62 -25.07 -40.71 -128.96
N LYS A 63 -25.22 -41.64 -128.02
CA LYS A 63 -25.02 -43.08 -128.22
C LYS A 63 -26.12 -43.67 -129.11
N LEU A 64 -27.38 -43.26 -128.93
CA LEU A 64 -28.49 -43.63 -129.81
C LEU A 64 -28.26 -43.10 -131.24
N PHE A 65 -27.87 -41.83 -131.37
CA PHE A 65 -27.49 -41.22 -132.65
C PHE A 65 -26.31 -41.94 -133.33
N HIS A 66 -25.32 -42.40 -132.55
CA HIS A 66 -24.22 -43.21 -133.08
C HIS A 66 -24.69 -44.57 -133.61
N GLN A 67 -25.63 -45.24 -132.93
CA GLN A 67 -26.25 -46.48 -133.40
C GLN A 67 -27.07 -46.28 -134.69
N GLU A 68 -27.84 -45.19 -134.81
CA GLU A 68 -28.57 -44.85 -136.05
C GLU A 68 -27.62 -44.56 -137.23
N CYS A 69 -26.50 -43.89 -136.99
CA CYS A 69 -25.44 -43.72 -138.00
C CYS A 69 -24.80 -45.07 -138.38
N LEU A 70 -24.61 -45.98 -137.45
CA LEU A 70 -24.07 -47.33 -137.70
C LEU A 70 -25.00 -48.20 -138.55
N GLU A 71 -26.32 -48.07 -138.41
CA GLU A 71 -27.31 -48.81 -139.20
C GLU A 71 -27.56 -48.21 -140.60
N SER A 72 -27.36 -46.90 -140.76
CA SER A 72 -27.52 -46.22 -142.05
C SER A 72 -26.35 -46.45 -143.03
N VAL A 73 -25.13 -46.71 -142.52
CA VAL A 73 -23.94 -47.07 -143.32
C VAL A 73 -24.16 -48.34 -144.17
N PRO A 74 -24.57 -49.51 -143.62
CA PRO A 74 -24.80 -50.72 -144.41
C PRO A 74 -26.05 -50.62 -145.31
N ARG A 75 -27.07 -49.80 -144.94
CA ARG A 75 -28.23 -49.52 -145.81
C ARG A 75 -27.83 -48.76 -147.08
N LEU A 76 -26.93 -47.78 -146.96
CA LEU A 76 -26.38 -47.05 -148.10
C LEU A 76 -25.42 -47.92 -148.94
N GLU A 77 -24.62 -48.79 -148.31
CA GLU A 77 -23.79 -49.79 -149.03
C GLU A 77 -24.61 -50.82 -149.82
N LYS A 78 -25.83 -51.16 -149.35
CA LYS A 78 -26.75 -52.04 -150.09
C LYS A 78 -27.38 -51.33 -151.30
N ALA A 79 -27.75 -50.05 -151.16
CA ALA A 79 -28.25 -49.22 -152.25
C ALA A 79 -27.19 -48.93 -153.35
N ILE A 80 -25.89 -48.98 -153.02
CA ILE A 80 -24.78 -48.82 -153.96
C ILE A 80 -24.62 -50.03 -154.91
N ARG A 81 -25.06 -51.23 -154.52
CA ARG A 81 -24.96 -52.44 -155.37
C ARG A 81 -26.05 -52.55 -156.45
N ASP A 82 -27.22 -51.95 -156.24
CA ASP A 82 -28.41 -52.21 -157.06
C ASP A 82 -28.62 -51.25 -158.25
N HIS A 83 -27.78 -50.22 -158.45
CA HIS A 83 -27.96 -49.22 -159.52
C HIS A 83 -26.72 -49.02 -160.41
N ALA A 84 -26.51 -49.94 -161.36
CA ALA A 84 -25.42 -49.92 -162.33
C ALA A 84 -25.67 -49.08 -163.61
N GLY A 85 -26.27 -47.89 -163.51
CA GLY A 85 -26.65 -47.07 -164.70
C GLY A 85 -26.39 -45.56 -164.64
N SER A 86 -25.83 -45.01 -163.56
CA SER A 86 -25.64 -43.55 -163.38
C SER A 86 -24.34 -43.27 -162.61
N ARG A 87 -23.19 -43.51 -163.26
CA ARG A 87 -21.90 -43.75 -162.58
C ARG A 87 -21.08 -42.50 -162.19
N GLU A 88 -21.31 -41.34 -162.80
CA GLU A 88 -20.60 -40.07 -162.61
C GLU A 88 -20.70 -39.33 -161.26
N ALA A 89 -21.87 -38.68 -161.10
CA ALA A 89 -22.05 -37.53 -160.22
C ALA A 89 -22.62 -37.91 -158.84
N LYS A 90 -23.45 -38.96 -158.77
CA LYS A 90 -24.04 -39.44 -157.51
C LYS A 90 -23.02 -40.16 -156.64
N LEU A 91 -22.00 -40.79 -157.24
CA LEU A 91 -20.92 -41.47 -156.52
C LEU A 91 -20.00 -40.47 -155.80
N LYS A 92 -19.63 -39.36 -156.45
CA LYS A 92 -18.88 -38.26 -155.81
C LYS A 92 -19.66 -37.56 -154.69
N ASP A 93 -20.97 -37.37 -154.86
CA ASP A 93 -21.80 -36.70 -153.85
C ASP A 93 -22.02 -37.59 -152.61
N LEU A 94 -22.18 -38.91 -152.82
CA LEU A 94 -22.26 -39.89 -151.74
C LEU A 94 -20.91 -40.13 -151.04
N GLU A 95 -19.78 -40.15 -151.76
CA GLU A 95 -18.45 -40.22 -151.14
C GLU A 95 -18.15 -38.98 -150.27
N ARG A 96 -18.60 -37.79 -150.69
CA ARG A 96 -18.51 -36.57 -149.87
C ARG A 96 -19.34 -36.70 -148.60
N LYS A 97 -20.57 -37.22 -148.70
CA LYS A 97 -21.44 -37.46 -147.53
C LYS A 97 -20.85 -38.49 -146.57
N VAL A 98 -20.28 -39.59 -147.08
CA VAL A 98 -19.60 -40.60 -146.25
C VAL A 98 -18.37 -40.01 -145.55
N LYS A 99 -17.56 -39.19 -146.24
CA LYS A 99 -16.44 -38.50 -145.58
C LYS A 99 -16.90 -37.49 -144.53
N ALA A 100 -17.97 -36.75 -144.80
CA ALA A 100 -18.57 -35.81 -143.84
C ALA A 100 -19.05 -36.56 -142.58
N VAL A 101 -19.86 -37.61 -142.74
CA VAL A 101 -20.37 -38.42 -141.61
C VAL A 101 -19.23 -39.13 -140.86
N LYS A 102 -18.19 -39.61 -141.55
CA LYS A 102 -17.01 -40.20 -140.89
C LYS A 102 -16.22 -39.16 -140.08
N SER A 103 -16.12 -37.93 -140.58
CA SER A 103 -15.49 -36.83 -139.83
C SER A 103 -16.33 -36.43 -138.61
N GLU A 104 -17.66 -36.38 -138.75
CA GLU A 104 -18.60 -36.13 -137.65
C GLU A 104 -18.54 -37.25 -136.59
N MET A 105 -18.46 -38.51 -137.02
CA MET A 105 -18.28 -39.67 -136.13
C MET A 105 -16.96 -39.58 -135.35
N GLN A 106 -15.86 -39.19 -136.00
CA GLN A 106 -14.57 -39.02 -135.32
C GLN A 106 -14.60 -37.86 -134.31
N ILE A 107 -15.30 -36.76 -134.62
CA ILE A 107 -15.51 -35.64 -133.69
C ILE A 107 -16.38 -36.08 -132.51
N ALA A 108 -17.48 -36.79 -132.77
CA ALA A 108 -18.37 -37.32 -131.74
C ALA A 108 -17.65 -38.32 -130.81
N SER A 109 -16.82 -39.22 -131.37
CA SER A 109 -16.02 -40.16 -130.59
C SER A 109 -14.98 -39.46 -129.71
N LYS A 110 -14.32 -38.40 -130.20
CA LYS A 110 -13.42 -37.58 -129.37
C LYS A 110 -14.16 -36.86 -128.24
N LYS A 111 -15.36 -36.31 -128.50
CA LYS A 111 -16.21 -35.69 -127.48
C LYS A 111 -16.68 -36.71 -126.43
N LEU A 112 -17.06 -37.92 -126.87
CA LEU A 112 -17.44 -39.02 -125.99
C LEU A 112 -16.32 -39.38 -125.00
N LYS A 113 -15.09 -39.53 -125.50
CA LYS A 113 -13.91 -39.80 -124.65
C LYS A 113 -13.62 -38.65 -123.68
N GLY A 114 -13.84 -37.40 -124.10
CA GLY A 114 -13.74 -36.23 -123.22
C GLY A 114 -14.71 -36.32 -122.04
N HIS A 115 -15.99 -36.55 -122.32
CA HIS A 115 -17.03 -36.70 -121.30
C HIS A 115 -16.88 -37.95 -120.43
N GLU A 116 -16.35 -39.06 -120.97
CA GLU A 116 -16.00 -40.23 -120.17
C GLU A 116 -14.92 -39.89 -119.14
N SER A 117 -13.89 -39.13 -119.53
CA SER A 117 -12.84 -38.68 -118.60
C SER A 117 -13.33 -37.67 -117.56
N GLU A 118 -14.28 -36.79 -117.92
CA GLU A 118 -14.93 -35.86 -116.98
C GLU A 118 -15.82 -36.62 -115.98
N ARG A 119 -16.58 -37.61 -116.46
CA ARG A 119 -17.41 -38.48 -115.62
C ARG A 119 -16.56 -39.24 -114.60
N GLU A 120 -15.41 -39.79 -115.01
CA GLU A 120 -14.49 -40.49 -114.10
C GLU A 120 -13.93 -39.55 -113.02
N LYS A 121 -13.55 -38.32 -113.37
CA LYS A 121 -13.13 -37.30 -112.39
C LYS A 121 -14.22 -36.99 -111.37
N LEU A 122 -15.45 -36.74 -111.85
CA LEU A 122 -16.58 -36.44 -110.97
C LEU A 122 -16.94 -37.61 -110.04
N ILE A 123 -16.79 -38.86 -110.51
CA ILE A 123 -16.99 -40.04 -109.67
C ILE A 123 -15.93 -40.09 -108.55
N MET A 124 -14.66 -39.84 -108.87
CA MET A 124 -13.59 -39.80 -107.86
C MET A 124 -13.82 -38.68 -106.83
N GLU A 125 -14.25 -37.49 -107.27
CA GLU A 125 -14.58 -36.37 -106.39
C GLU A 125 -15.79 -36.69 -105.48
N MET A 126 -16.85 -37.28 -106.03
CA MET A 126 -18.00 -37.73 -105.22
C MET A 126 -17.59 -38.79 -104.18
N GLU A 127 -16.74 -39.74 -104.54
CA GLU A 127 -16.26 -40.76 -103.61
C GLU A 127 -15.39 -40.17 -102.49
N ALA A 128 -14.57 -39.16 -102.80
CA ALA A 128 -13.78 -38.42 -101.81
C ALA A 128 -14.70 -37.67 -100.83
N VAL A 129 -15.66 -36.89 -101.33
CA VAL A 129 -16.61 -36.14 -100.50
C VAL A 129 -17.48 -37.06 -99.65
N ARG A 130 -17.92 -38.22 -100.18
CA ARG A 130 -18.67 -39.22 -99.39
C ARG A 130 -17.84 -39.81 -98.25
N LYS A 131 -16.53 -40.01 -98.45
CA LYS A 131 -15.64 -40.47 -97.38
C LYS A 131 -15.52 -39.39 -96.29
N GLU A 132 -15.31 -38.13 -96.69
CA GLU A 132 -15.23 -37.01 -95.75
C GLU A 132 -16.52 -36.83 -94.94
N GLN A 133 -17.69 -36.89 -95.60
CA GLN A 133 -19.00 -36.82 -94.93
C GLN A 133 -19.14 -37.91 -93.86
N ARG A 134 -18.78 -39.16 -94.18
CA ARG A 134 -18.82 -40.27 -93.20
C ARG A 134 -17.90 -40.04 -92.02
N THR A 135 -16.70 -39.49 -92.25
CA THR A 135 -15.77 -39.18 -91.14
C THR A 135 -16.30 -38.07 -90.25
N LEU A 136 -16.95 -37.05 -90.82
CA LEU A 136 -17.55 -35.94 -90.06
C LEU A 136 -18.80 -36.38 -89.29
N GLU A 137 -19.65 -37.23 -89.88
CA GLU A 137 -20.79 -37.83 -89.18
C GLU A 137 -20.34 -38.65 -87.97
N PHE A 138 -19.26 -39.44 -88.13
CA PHE A 138 -18.67 -40.18 -87.01
C PHE A 138 -18.13 -39.25 -85.91
N GLN A 139 -17.43 -38.18 -86.27
CA GLN A 139 -16.93 -37.18 -85.31
C GLN A 139 -18.07 -36.43 -84.58
N LEU A 140 -19.15 -36.13 -85.29
CA LEU A 140 -20.32 -35.44 -84.75
C LEU A 140 -21.06 -36.35 -83.75
N GLU A 141 -21.20 -37.62 -84.06
CA GLU A 141 -21.80 -38.61 -83.16
C GLU A 141 -20.93 -38.85 -81.91
N ALA A 142 -19.61 -38.90 -82.07
CA ALA A 142 -18.67 -38.97 -80.94
C ALA A 142 -18.78 -37.72 -80.04
N SER A 143 -18.86 -36.53 -80.63
CA SER A 143 -19.01 -35.27 -79.90
C SER A 143 -20.36 -35.19 -79.16
N LYS A 144 -21.45 -35.66 -79.76
CA LYS A 144 -22.76 -35.74 -79.11
C LYS A 144 -22.74 -36.65 -77.89
N LYS A 145 -22.09 -37.82 -77.99
CA LYS A 145 -21.93 -38.74 -76.85
C LYS A 145 -21.14 -38.08 -75.72
N GLN A 146 -20.04 -37.41 -76.04
CA GLN A 146 -19.24 -36.71 -75.05
C GLN A 146 -20.01 -35.57 -74.35
N ILE A 147 -20.84 -34.83 -75.08
CA ILE A 147 -21.70 -33.79 -74.50
C ILE A 147 -22.72 -34.40 -73.53
N ALA A 148 -23.33 -35.53 -73.89
CA ALA A 148 -24.30 -36.22 -73.03
C ALA A 148 -23.67 -36.79 -71.75
N GLU A 149 -22.44 -37.30 -71.82
CA GLU A 149 -21.69 -37.74 -70.64
C GLU A 149 -21.36 -36.56 -69.72
N LEU A 150 -20.86 -35.46 -70.29
CA LEU A 150 -20.51 -34.26 -69.51
C LEU A 150 -21.74 -33.59 -68.89
N SER A 151 -22.89 -33.57 -69.57
CA SER A 151 -24.11 -33.00 -69.01
C SER A 151 -24.60 -33.81 -67.81
N SER A 152 -24.58 -35.14 -67.90
CA SER A 152 -24.92 -36.05 -66.80
C SER A 152 -23.99 -35.86 -65.60
N GLU A 153 -22.68 -35.75 -65.83
CA GLU A 153 -21.68 -35.46 -64.79
C GLU A 153 -21.97 -34.12 -64.09
N VAL A 154 -22.28 -33.06 -64.85
CA VAL A 154 -22.63 -31.74 -64.31
C VAL A 154 -23.89 -31.81 -63.44
N GLU A 155 -24.90 -32.55 -63.87
CA GLU A 155 -26.15 -32.73 -63.14
C GLU A 155 -25.92 -33.48 -61.82
N ALA A 156 -25.10 -34.53 -61.85
CA ALA A 156 -24.67 -35.26 -60.66
C ALA A 156 -23.91 -34.36 -59.68
N GLN A 157 -22.98 -33.54 -60.16
CA GLN A 157 -22.26 -32.58 -59.31
C GLN A 157 -23.18 -31.50 -58.73
N ARG A 158 -24.12 -30.97 -59.51
CA ARG A 158 -25.13 -30.02 -59.03
C ARG A 158 -25.94 -30.60 -57.87
N SER A 159 -26.38 -31.86 -57.99
CA SER A 159 -27.14 -32.52 -56.91
C SER A 159 -26.30 -32.66 -55.63
N LYS A 160 -25.01 -33.02 -55.74
CA LYS A 160 -24.08 -33.09 -54.61
C LYS A 160 -23.90 -31.73 -53.95
N VAL A 161 -23.70 -30.65 -54.72
CA VAL A 161 -23.57 -29.28 -54.17
C VAL A 161 -24.81 -28.88 -53.39
N VAL A 162 -26.02 -29.18 -53.89
CA VAL A 162 -27.28 -28.87 -53.20
C VAL A 162 -27.36 -29.62 -51.87
N SER A 163 -27.00 -30.90 -51.85
CA SER A 163 -27.03 -31.71 -50.61
C SER A 163 -26.04 -31.18 -49.56
N VAL A 164 -24.80 -30.90 -49.94
CA VAL A 164 -23.76 -30.37 -49.04
C VAL A 164 -24.15 -29.00 -48.51
N LYS A 165 -24.76 -28.15 -49.33
CA LYS A 165 -25.24 -26.84 -48.90
C LYS A 165 -26.31 -26.93 -47.81
N LYS A 166 -27.25 -27.88 -47.93
CA LYS A 166 -28.26 -28.14 -46.88
C LYS A 166 -27.61 -28.53 -45.55
N TYR A 167 -26.64 -29.45 -45.56
CA TYR A 167 -25.93 -29.86 -44.35
C TYR A 167 -25.13 -28.70 -43.73
N HIS A 168 -24.47 -27.88 -44.56
CA HIS A 168 -23.76 -26.70 -44.10
C HIS A 168 -24.70 -25.69 -43.43
N ASP A 169 -25.85 -25.42 -44.04
CA ASP A 169 -26.81 -24.44 -43.51
C ASP A 169 -27.43 -24.93 -42.20
N LEU A 170 -27.68 -26.24 -42.06
CA LEU A 170 -28.15 -26.86 -40.82
C LEU A 170 -27.11 -26.75 -39.70
N ALA A 171 -25.86 -27.17 -39.97
CA ALA A 171 -24.76 -27.07 -38.99
C ALA A 171 -24.46 -25.63 -38.59
N LYS A 172 -24.63 -24.67 -39.52
CA LYS A 172 -24.46 -23.25 -39.22
C LYS A 172 -25.57 -22.73 -38.31
N SER A 173 -26.82 -23.16 -38.52
CA SER A 173 -27.94 -22.83 -37.63
C SER A 173 -27.68 -23.35 -36.21
N GLU A 174 -27.27 -24.61 -36.07
CA GLU A 174 -26.93 -25.20 -34.77
C GLU A 174 -25.80 -24.43 -34.07
N LEU A 175 -24.74 -24.07 -34.81
CA LEU A 175 -23.62 -23.30 -34.28
C LEU A 175 -24.03 -21.88 -33.85
N ASP A 176 -24.91 -21.22 -34.60
CA ASP A 176 -25.42 -19.90 -34.22
C ASP A 176 -26.30 -19.99 -32.95
N THR A 177 -27.14 -21.02 -32.80
CA THR A 177 -27.91 -21.24 -31.55
C THR A 177 -27.02 -21.55 -30.35
N ALA A 178 -25.96 -22.35 -30.54
CA ALA A 178 -24.99 -22.65 -29.48
C ALA A 178 -24.25 -21.39 -29.05
N ARG A 179 -23.90 -20.50 -29.98
CA ARG A 179 -23.26 -19.21 -29.69
C ARG A 179 -24.17 -18.27 -28.92
N GLU A 180 -25.47 -18.26 -29.21
CA GLU A 180 -26.43 -17.47 -28.44
C GLU A 180 -26.54 -17.98 -27.00
N LYS A 181 -26.62 -19.30 -26.81
CA LYS A 181 -26.60 -19.91 -25.46
C LYS A 181 -25.32 -19.58 -24.69
N ILE A 182 -24.15 -19.63 -25.34
CA ILE A 182 -22.88 -19.26 -24.70
C ILE A 182 -22.90 -17.80 -24.25
N LYS A 183 -23.37 -16.87 -25.10
CA LYS A 183 -23.49 -15.46 -24.73
C LYS A 183 -24.44 -15.25 -23.55
N GLU A 184 -25.56 -15.96 -23.51
CA GLU A 184 -26.49 -15.90 -22.39
C GLU A 184 -25.86 -16.41 -21.09
N CYS A 185 -25.17 -17.54 -21.15
CA CYS A 185 -24.41 -18.07 -20.01
C CYS A 185 -23.32 -17.09 -19.55
N ASP A 186 -22.57 -16.46 -20.46
CA ASP A 186 -21.53 -15.48 -20.11
C ASP A 186 -22.12 -14.27 -19.39
N VAL A 187 -23.30 -13.79 -19.82
CA VAL A 187 -24.02 -12.70 -19.14
C VAL A 187 -24.44 -13.14 -17.73
N GLN A 188 -25.02 -14.33 -17.58
CA GLN A 188 -25.41 -14.87 -16.27
C GLN A 188 -24.21 -15.06 -15.34
N ILE A 189 -23.11 -15.63 -15.83
CA ILE A 189 -21.86 -15.79 -15.08
C ILE A 189 -21.34 -14.43 -14.62
N SER A 190 -21.33 -13.42 -15.51
CA SER A 190 -20.87 -12.08 -15.16
C SER A 190 -21.74 -11.41 -14.08
N ALA A 191 -23.06 -11.66 -14.10
CA ALA A 191 -23.98 -11.17 -13.07
C ALA A 191 -23.73 -11.85 -11.72
N ILE A 192 -23.59 -13.17 -11.71
CA ILE A 192 -23.30 -13.95 -10.50
C ILE A 192 -21.94 -13.54 -9.91
N ILE A 193 -20.92 -13.29 -10.73
CA ILE A 193 -19.62 -12.82 -10.25
C ILE A 193 -19.76 -11.45 -9.56
N LYS A 194 -20.53 -10.52 -10.13
CA LYS A 194 -20.79 -9.21 -9.50
C LYS A 194 -21.51 -9.36 -8.17
N GLU A 195 -22.55 -10.20 -8.11
CA GLU A 195 -23.27 -10.49 -6.86
C GLU A 195 -22.35 -11.13 -5.81
N GLN A 196 -21.50 -12.08 -6.22
CA GLN A 196 -20.52 -12.71 -5.33
C GLN A 196 -19.54 -11.67 -4.77
N GLN A 197 -19.06 -10.73 -5.58
CA GLN A 197 -18.18 -9.65 -5.13
C GLN A 197 -18.88 -8.71 -4.13
N GLN A 198 -20.14 -8.35 -4.39
CA GLN A 198 -20.94 -7.54 -3.46
C GLN A 198 -21.17 -8.25 -2.13
N ILE A 199 -21.50 -9.54 -2.16
CA ILE A 199 -21.67 -10.35 -0.95
C ILE A 199 -20.36 -10.46 -0.18
N LYS A 200 -19.22 -10.70 -0.86
CA LYS A 200 -17.90 -10.69 -0.22
C LYS A 200 -17.59 -9.37 0.46
N TYR A 201 -17.88 -8.24 -0.18
CA TYR A 201 -17.72 -6.91 0.42
C TYR A 201 -18.56 -6.76 1.69
N LYS A 202 -19.86 -7.12 1.63
CA LYS A 202 -20.76 -7.10 2.79
C LYS A 202 -20.27 -8.01 3.93
N ILE A 203 -19.73 -9.19 3.62
CA ILE A 203 -19.14 -10.09 4.62
C ILE A 203 -17.92 -9.44 5.28
N THR A 204 -17.04 -8.80 4.50
CA THR A 204 -15.87 -8.10 5.08
C THR A 204 -16.28 -6.95 5.98
N GLU A 205 -17.27 -6.16 5.56
CA GLU A 205 -17.83 -5.05 6.35
C GLU A 205 -18.46 -5.56 7.66
N LYS A 206 -19.31 -6.59 7.59
CA LYS A 206 -19.93 -7.19 8.78
C LYS A 206 -18.91 -7.87 9.70
N ASN A 207 -17.83 -8.42 9.17
CA ASN A 207 -16.74 -8.95 9.99
C ASN A 207 -15.98 -7.86 10.73
N LEU A 208 -15.77 -6.69 10.12
CA LEU A 208 -15.16 -5.54 10.78
C LEU A 208 -16.07 -5.00 11.88
N GLU A 209 -17.36 -4.86 11.59
CA GLU A 209 -18.37 -4.44 12.57
C GLU A 209 -18.44 -5.41 13.75
N ARG A 210 -18.48 -6.72 13.48
CA ARG A 210 -18.41 -7.76 14.53
C ARG A 210 -17.16 -7.62 15.39
N LYS A 211 -15.97 -7.42 14.80
CA LYS A 211 -14.73 -7.24 15.57
C LYS A 211 -14.75 -5.98 16.43
N ARG A 212 -15.35 -4.89 15.95
CA ARG A 212 -15.53 -3.67 16.75
C ARG A 212 -16.42 -3.93 17.95
N MET A 213 -17.59 -4.54 17.74
CA MET A 213 -18.50 -4.91 18.82
C MET A 213 -17.85 -5.89 19.81
N GLU A 214 -17.08 -6.86 19.33
CA GLU A 214 -16.36 -7.80 20.19
C GLU A 214 -15.30 -7.10 21.06
N ASN A 215 -14.57 -6.14 20.49
CA ASN A 215 -13.61 -5.34 21.25
C ASN A 215 -14.30 -4.44 22.28
N GLU A 216 -15.44 -3.85 21.92
CA GLU A 216 -16.23 -3.02 22.82
C GLU A 216 -16.79 -3.84 23.97
N VAL A 217 -17.33 -5.04 23.70
CA VAL A 217 -17.78 -5.98 24.74
C VAL A 217 -16.61 -6.35 25.67
N LYS A 218 -15.44 -6.68 25.13
CA LYS A 218 -14.25 -6.98 25.95
C LYS A 218 -13.85 -5.80 26.83
N SER A 219 -13.88 -4.58 26.30
CA SER A 219 -13.61 -3.35 27.07
C SER A 219 -14.62 -3.19 28.20
N MET A 220 -15.90 -3.37 27.91
CA MET A 220 -16.97 -3.26 28.90
C MET A 220 -16.86 -4.35 29.97
N GLU A 221 -16.46 -5.58 29.61
CA GLU A 221 -16.20 -6.66 30.56
C GLU A 221 -15.01 -6.35 31.46
N THR A 222 -13.92 -5.78 30.92
CA THR A 222 -12.78 -5.35 31.74
C THR A 222 -13.16 -4.20 32.66
N ASP A 223 -13.90 -3.21 32.15
CA ASP A 223 -14.38 -2.07 32.94
C ASP A 223 -15.33 -2.54 34.06
N GLN A 224 -16.21 -3.50 33.77
CA GLN A 224 -17.10 -4.12 34.75
C GLN A 224 -16.30 -4.83 35.85
N LYS A 225 -15.30 -5.65 35.48
CA LYS A 225 -14.43 -6.34 36.44
C LYS A 225 -13.67 -5.34 37.30
N ASP A 226 -13.09 -4.31 36.70
CA ASP A 226 -12.36 -3.26 37.40
C ASP A 226 -13.26 -2.48 38.36
N CYS A 227 -14.49 -2.17 37.94
CA CYS A 227 -15.48 -1.54 38.79
C CYS A 227 -15.90 -2.46 39.95
N SER A 228 -16.14 -3.75 39.69
CA SER A 228 -16.44 -4.73 40.74
C SER A 228 -15.31 -4.80 41.77
N VAL A 229 -14.06 -4.97 41.31
CA VAL A 229 -12.90 -5.02 42.20
C VAL A 229 -12.73 -3.72 42.99
N LYS A 230 -13.00 -2.56 42.39
CA LYS A 230 -13.00 -1.28 43.12
C LYS A 230 -14.07 -1.24 44.19
N VAL A 231 -15.28 -1.71 43.89
CA VAL A 231 -16.39 -1.79 44.85
C VAL A 231 -16.03 -2.73 46.00
N ASP A 232 -15.51 -3.92 45.70
CA ASP A 232 -15.11 -4.90 46.71
C ASP A 232 -14.02 -4.32 47.65
N LYS A 233 -12.99 -3.69 47.09
CA LYS A 233 -11.96 -2.98 47.88
C LYS A 233 -12.51 -1.86 48.75
N LEU A 234 -13.50 -1.11 48.26
CA LEU A 234 -14.15 -0.06 49.04
C LEU A 234 -14.98 -0.65 50.18
N LEU A 235 -15.68 -1.77 49.94
CA LEU A 235 -16.43 -2.49 50.97
C LEU A 235 -15.50 -3.07 52.05
N GLU A 236 -14.33 -3.61 51.67
CA GLU A 236 -13.31 -4.07 52.63
C GLU A 236 -12.72 -2.92 53.46
N LYS A 237 -12.35 -1.82 52.80
CA LYS A 237 -11.72 -0.67 53.46
C LYS A 237 -12.70 0.06 54.39
N TYR A 238 -13.99 0.02 54.08
CA TYR A 238 -15.03 0.75 54.80
C TYR A 238 -16.17 -0.20 55.23
N PRO A 239 -15.98 -1.00 56.30
CA PRO A 239 -16.98 -1.98 56.78
C PRO A 239 -18.33 -1.37 57.18
N TRP A 240 -18.33 -0.09 57.55
CA TRP A 240 -19.54 0.67 57.89
C TRP A 240 -20.52 0.75 56.71
N ILE A 241 -20.03 0.72 55.45
CA ILE A 241 -20.89 0.77 54.25
C ILE A 241 -21.87 -0.41 54.24
N ALA A 242 -21.44 -1.61 54.62
CA ALA A 242 -22.32 -2.78 54.67
C ALA A 242 -23.42 -2.65 55.73
N THR A 243 -23.12 -1.95 56.83
CA THR A 243 -24.05 -1.74 57.95
C THR A 243 -25.07 -0.63 57.61
N GLU A 244 -24.63 0.43 56.96
CA GLU A 244 -25.42 1.65 56.74
C GLU A 244 -26.00 1.77 55.32
N LYS A 245 -25.70 0.83 54.40
CA LYS A 245 -26.24 0.80 53.02
C LYS A 245 -27.75 0.98 52.94
N HIS A 246 -28.49 0.46 53.93
CA HIS A 246 -29.94 0.55 53.97
C HIS A 246 -30.46 1.98 54.20
N LEU A 247 -29.62 2.90 54.69
CA LEU A 247 -29.92 4.31 54.96
C LEU A 247 -29.60 5.23 53.77
N PHE A 248 -28.91 4.73 52.74
CA PHE A 248 -28.50 5.51 51.57
C PHE A 248 -29.70 5.96 50.74
N GLY A 249 -29.81 7.26 50.46
CA GLY A 249 -30.88 7.85 49.67
C GLY A 249 -32.25 7.90 50.37
N ARG A 250 -32.31 7.67 51.69
CA ARG A 250 -33.54 7.84 52.46
C ARG A 250 -33.72 9.31 52.87
N PRO A 251 -34.89 9.93 52.65
CA PRO A 251 -35.14 11.30 53.07
C PRO A 251 -35.05 11.41 54.60
N GLY A 252 -34.25 12.35 55.10
CA GLY A 252 -34.01 12.58 56.53
C GLY A 252 -32.91 11.73 57.18
N SER A 253 -32.16 10.92 56.42
CA SER A 253 -30.92 10.31 56.90
C SER A 253 -29.69 11.18 56.56
N ASP A 254 -28.55 10.90 57.17
CA ASP A 254 -27.26 11.53 56.82
C ASP A 254 -26.82 11.28 55.36
N TYR A 255 -27.50 10.37 54.66
CA TYR A 255 -27.23 9.95 53.28
C TYR A 255 -28.35 10.34 52.32
N ASP A 256 -29.11 11.37 52.63
CA ASP A 256 -30.13 11.93 51.74
C ASP A 256 -29.50 12.64 50.53
N PHE A 257 -29.59 11.98 49.36
CA PHE A 257 -29.00 12.46 48.11
C PHE A 257 -29.79 13.57 47.41
N GLU A 258 -31.05 13.82 47.84
CA GLU A 258 -31.87 14.91 47.31
C GLU A 258 -31.54 16.24 47.99
N SER A 259 -31.34 16.24 49.31
CA SER A 259 -30.94 17.43 50.07
C SER A 259 -29.44 17.76 49.92
N ARG A 260 -28.56 16.75 49.80
CA ARG A 260 -27.12 16.95 49.58
C ARG A 260 -26.60 16.17 48.37
N ASN A 261 -26.34 16.89 47.28
CA ASN A 261 -25.86 16.29 46.03
C ASN A 261 -24.44 15.67 46.21
N PRO A 262 -24.27 14.35 46.02
CA PRO A 262 -23.00 13.66 46.21
C PRO A 262 -21.86 14.19 45.34
N ARG A 263 -22.16 14.64 44.11
CA ARG A 263 -21.14 15.19 43.19
C ARG A 263 -20.62 16.54 43.64
N LYS A 264 -21.46 17.37 44.26
CA LYS A 264 -21.03 18.66 44.83
C LYS A 264 -20.21 18.44 46.10
N ALA A 265 -20.67 17.54 46.98
CA ALA A 265 -19.94 17.18 48.19
C ALA A 265 -18.56 16.56 47.88
N ALA A 266 -18.45 15.72 46.85
CA ALA A 266 -17.16 15.17 46.41
C ALA A 266 -16.19 16.25 45.90
N LYS A 267 -16.69 17.22 45.13
CA LYS A 267 -15.87 18.37 44.68
C LYS A 267 -15.43 19.26 45.84
N GLU A 268 -16.30 19.49 46.82
CA GLU A 268 -15.95 20.22 48.04
C GLU A 268 -14.91 19.47 48.85
N TYR A 269 -15.04 18.15 49.00
CA TYR A 269 -14.04 17.30 49.64
C TYR A 269 -12.69 17.37 48.93
N GLU A 270 -12.66 17.24 47.61
CA GLU A 270 -11.42 17.32 46.83
C GLU A 270 -10.77 18.71 46.93
N LYS A 271 -11.57 19.78 46.92
CA LYS A 271 -11.08 21.14 47.16
C LYS A 271 -10.50 21.29 48.56
N LEU A 272 -11.21 20.85 49.59
CA LEU A 272 -10.75 20.89 50.99
C LEU A 272 -9.53 20.01 51.22
N GLN A 273 -9.44 18.85 50.56
CA GLN A 273 -8.27 17.98 50.61
C GLN A 273 -7.06 18.63 49.91
N GLY A 274 -7.29 19.32 48.80
CA GLY A 274 -6.28 20.15 48.14
C GLY A 274 -5.80 21.30 49.03
N GLU A 275 -6.72 22.02 49.68
CA GLU A 275 -6.41 23.06 50.66
C GLU A 275 -5.65 22.50 51.87
N GLN A 276 -6.08 21.35 52.41
CA GLN A 276 -5.40 20.63 53.48
C GLN A 276 -3.98 20.24 53.08
N SER A 277 -3.76 19.67 51.89
CA SER A 277 -2.43 19.31 51.42
C SER A 277 -1.54 20.53 51.20
N MET A 278 -2.09 21.62 50.67
CA MET A 278 -1.40 22.90 50.53
C MET A 278 -1.01 23.52 51.87
N LEU A 279 -1.88 23.41 52.88
CA LEU A 279 -1.59 23.85 54.24
C LEU A 279 -0.58 22.92 54.91
N GLU A 280 -0.69 21.60 54.72
CA GLU A 280 0.24 20.61 55.24
C GLU A 280 1.67 20.83 54.72
N LYS A 281 1.84 21.23 53.45
CA LYS A 281 3.13 21.64 52.90
C LYS A 281 3.66 22.95 53.47
N ARG A 282 2.77 23.88 53.86
CA ARG A 282 3.14 25.17 54.46
C ARG A 282 3.43 25.09 55.96
N VAL A 283 2.80 24.14 56.66
CA VAL A 283 2.99 23.93 58.09
C VAL A 283 4.23 23.07 58.30
N ASN A 284 5.25 23.65 58.92
CA ASN A 284 6.43 22.89 59.34
C ASN A 284 6.07 22.03 60.56
N LYS A 285 5.83 20.73 60.34
CA LYS A 285 5.47 19.77 61.39
C LYS A 285 6.54 19.58 62.48
N LYS A 286 7.76 20.08 62.26
CA LYS A 286 8.84 20.06 63.27
C LYS A 286 8.80 21.26 64.23
N VAL A 287 7.88 22.21 64.03
CA VAL A 287 7.80 23.43 64.85
C VAL A 287 7.49 23.10 66.31
N THR A 288 6.65 22.11 66.60
CA THR A 288 6.36 21.72 67.99
C THR A 288 7.62 21.24 68.72
N ALA A 289 8.38 20.33 68.10
CA ALA A 289 9.65 19.86 68.68
C ALA A 289 10.73 20.95 68.75
N MET A 290 10.76 21.89 67.78
CA MET A 290 11.65 23.05 67.84
C MET A 290 11.27 24.02 68.96
N PHE A 291 9.97 24.20 69.19
CA PHE A 291 9.46 25.04 70.27
C PHE A 291 9.77 24.43 71.64
N GLU A 292 9.50 23.14 71.83
CA GLU A 292 9.86 22.40 73.05
C GLU A 292 11.36 22.54 73.36
N LYS A 293 12.21 22.33 72.34
CA LYS A 293 13.66 22.50 72.51
C LYS A 293 14.07 23.94 72.85
N ALA A 294 13.44 24.93 72.22
CA ALA A 294 13.72 26.33 72.50
C ALA A 294 13.25 26.75 73.91
N GLU A 295 12.13 26.20 74.37
CA GLU A 295 11.60 26.39 75.72
C GLU A 295 12.53 25.75 76.76
N ASP A 296 13.03 24.53 76.52
CA ASP A 296 14.03 23.87 77.36
C ASP A 296 15.33 24.69 77.46
N GLU A 297 15.86 25.16 76.32
CA GLU A 297 17.05 26.02 76.28
C GLU A 297 16.83 27.34 77.03
N TYR A 298 15.65 27.94 76.90
CA TYR A 298 15.28 29.16 77.62
C TYR A 298 15.22 28.94 79.13
N ASN A 299 14.58 27.86 79.57
CA ASN A 299 14.45 27.51 80.99
C ASN A 299 15.80 27.18 81.62
N ASP A 300 16.68 26.47 80.90
CA ASP A 300 18.06 26.22 81.33
C ASP A 300 18.86 27.52 81.46
N LEU A 301 18.74 28.44 80.49
CA LEU A 301 19.40 29.75 80.55
C LEU A 301 18.92 30.58 81.75
N LEU A 302 17.61 30.56 82.04
CA LEU A 302 17.02 31.25 83.17
C LEU A 302 17.51 30.68 84.50
N SER A 303 17.58 29.35 84.61
CA SER A 303 18.15 28.65 85.77
C SER A 303 19.61 29.06 85.99
N LYS A 304 20.45 29.01 84.94
CA LYS A 304 21.86 29.44 85.00
C LYS A 304 22.01 30.90 85.44
N LYS A 305 21.17 31.80 84.92
CA LYS A 305 21.15 33.21 85.34
C LYS A 305 20.89 33.34 86.84
N ASN A 306 19.86 32.65 87.35
CA ASN A 306 19.49 32.70 88.77
C ASN A 306 20.61 32.13 89.67
N ILE A 307 21.30 31.08 89.23
CA ILE A 307 22.46 30.52 89.94
C ILE A 307 23.57 31.58 90.03
N ILE A 308 23.91 32.24 88.93
CA ILE A 308 24.96 33.28 88.90
C ILE A 308 24.60 34.47 89.81
N GLU A 309 23.35 34.92 89.81
CA GLU A 309 22.88 36.02 90.69
C GLU A 309 22.95 35.62 92.17
N ASN A 310 22.59 34.38 92.50
CA ASN A 310 22.71 33.84 93.85
C ASN A 310 24.18 33.71 94.29
N ASP A 311 25.06 33.21 93.42
CA ASP A 311 26.48 33.05 93.73
C ASP A 311 27.17 34.40 93.90
N LYS A 312 26.85 35.39 93.06
CA LYS A 312 27.28 36.78 93.25
C LYS A 312 26.88 37.32 94.63
N SER A 313 25.64 37.06 95.04
CA SER A 313 25.12 37.51 96.33
C SER A 313 25.83 36.82 97.51
N LYS A 314 26.08 35.51 97.41
CA LYS A 314 26.86 34.75 98.40
C LYS A 314 28.29 35.25 98.52
N ILE A 315 28.98 35.49 97.39
CA ILE A 315 30.35 36.02 97.40
C ILE A 315 30.40 37.37 98.10
N MET A 316 29.46 38.28 97.80
CA MET A 316 29.38 39.58 98.49
C MET A 316 29.13 39.44 100.01
N MET A 317 28.30 38.48 100.42
CA MET A 317 28.06 38.20 101.84
C MET A 317 29.32 37.67 102.53
N VAL A 318 30.01 36.69 101.92
CA VAL A 318 31.26 36.15 102.44
C VAL A 318 32.35 37.22 102.55
N MET A 319 32.46 38.12 101.56
CA MET A 319 33.40 39.25 101.63
C MET A 319 33.12 40.15 102.84
N LYS A 320 31.85 40.48 103.10
CA LYS A 320 31.46 41.28 104.27
C LYS A 320 31.77 40.58 105.59
N GLU A 321 31.43 39.29 105.71
CA GLU A 321 31.75 38.49 106.90
C GLU A 321 33.26 38.39 107.14
N LEU A 322 34.05 38.23 106.07
CA LEU A 322 35.51 38.17 106.16
C LEU A 322 36.09 39.51 106.62
N ASP A 323 35.58 40.63 106.10
CA ASP A 323 35.98 41.97 106.52
C ASP A 323 35.64 42.25 107.99
N GLU A 324 34.47 41.81 108.46
CA GLU A 324 34.08 41.91 109.87
C GLU A 324 34.99 41.06 110.78
N LYS A 325 35.24 39.80 110.42
CA LYS A 325 36.18 38.93 111.15
C LYS A 325 37.60 39.50 111.16
N LYS A 326 38.05 40.09 110.06
CA LYS A 326 39.36 40.75 109.97
C LYS A 326 39.44 41.93 110.93
N LYS A 327 38.42 42.80 110.96
CA LYS A 327 38.35 43.95 111.88
C LYS A 327 38.35 43.50 113.34
N GLU A 328 37.57 42.49 113.68
CA GLU A 328 37.51 41.96 115.05
C GLU A 328 38.84 41.33 115.47
N THR A 329 39.45 40.53 114.61
CA THR A 329 40.77 39.92 114.87
C THR A 329 41.85 40.99 115.07
N LEU A 330 41.86 42.04 114.25
CA LEU A 330 42.78 43.17 114.41
C LEU A 330 42.55 43.93 115.72
N LYS A 331 41.30 44.13 116.13
CA LYS A 331 40.95 44.79 117.39
C LYS A 331 41.42 43.98 118.60
N VAL A 332 41.19 42.67 118.61
CA VAL A 332 41.67 41.76 119.65
C VAL A 332 43.20 41.74 119.70
N THR A 333 43.84 41.72 118.53
CA THR A 333 45.31 41.75 118.40
C THR A 333 45.88 43.04 118.98
N TRP A 334 45.33 44.19 118.59
CA TRP A 334 45.73 45.50 119.11
C TRP A 334 45.59 45.57 120.63
N ALA A 335 44.44 45.17 121.18
CA ALA A 335 44.21 45.22 122.62
C ALA A 335 45.21 44.37 123.41
N ARG A 336 45.54 43.18 122.91
CA ARG A 336 46.51 42.27 123.56
C ARG A 336 47.94 42.77 123.43
N VAL A 337 48.38 43.14 122.22
CA VAL A 337 49.72 43.71 121.99
C VAL A 337 49.91 44.99 122.79
N ASN A 338 48.91 45.87 122.88
CA ASN A 338 48.98 47.09 123.67
C ASN A 338 49.19 46.81 125.17
N LYS A 339 48.47 45.82 125.71
CA LYS A 339 48.62 45.40 127.11
C LYS A 339 50.01 44.81 127.38
N ASP A 340 50.45 43.90 126.52
CA ASP A 340 51.74 43.22 126.67
C ASP A 340 52.90 44.21 126.46
N PHE A 341 52.77 45.14 125.52
CA PHE A 341 53.74 46.22 125.27
C PHE A 341 53.92 47.13 126.48
N GLY A 342 52.82 47.61 127.07
CA GLY A 342 52.88 48.41 128.28
C GLY A 342 53.53 47.65 129.44
N SER A 343 53.18 46.37 129.62
CA SER A 343 53.75 45.52 130.67
C SER A 343 55.25 45.26 130.48
N ILE A 344 55.69 44.95 129.26
CA ILE A 344 57.10 44.69 128.94
C ILE A 344 57.92 45.96 129.11
N PHE A 345 57.42 47.10 128.63
CA PHE A 345 58.13 48.37 128.75
C PHE A 345 58.30 48.81 130.21
N SER A 346 57.25 48.71 131.04
CA SER A 346 57.34 49.00 132.48
C SER A 346 58.25 48.04 133.25
N THR A 347 58.43 46.81 132.75
CA THR A 347 59.36 45.82 133.33
C THR A 347 60.80 46.15 132.99
N LEU A 348 61.07 46.57 131.75
CA LEU A 348 62.40 46.93 131.28
C LEU A 348 62.87 48.29 131.82
N LEU A 349 61.95 49.23 132.06
CA LEU A 349 62.26 50.55 132.59
C LEU A 349 61.27 50.91 133.73
N PRO A 350 61.65 50.70 135.01
CA PRO A 350 60.77 50.98 136.15
C PRO A 350 60.37 52.46 136.21
N GLY A 351 59.07 52.73 136.43
CA GLY A 351 58.54 54.09 136.54
C GLY A 351 58.07 54.72 135.22
N THR A 352 58.03 53.96 134.12
CA THR A 352 57.44 54.39 132.84
C THR A 352 56.27 53.52 132.41
N MET A 353 55.41 54.07 131.54
CA MET A 353 54.32 53.36 130.89
C MET A 353 54.36 53.62 129.39
N ALA A 354 53.97 52.65 128.57
CA ALA A 354 53.81 52.84 127.14
C ALA A 354 52.47 52.26 126.66
N LYS A 355 51.87 52.90 125.65
CA LYS A 355 50.64 52.45 125.02
C LYS A 355 50.64 52.74 123.52
N LEU A 356 49.89 51.94 122.77
CA LEU A 356 49.59 52.08 121.36
C LEU A 356 48.18 52.67 121.22
N GLU A 357 48.09 53.89 120.71
CA GLU A 357 46.81 54.56 120.43
C GLU A 357 46.70 54.95 118.96
N PRO A 358 45.50 54.95 118.37
CA PRO A 358 45.30 55.54 117.06
C PRO A 358 45.61 57.05 117.11
N PRO A 359 46.10 57.63 116.00
CA PRO A 359 46.27 59.08 115.86
C PRO A 359 44.94 59.80 116.09
N GLU A 360 44.99 61.06 116.51
CA GLU A 360 43.78 61.86 116.66
C GLU A 360 42.97 61.91 115.35
N GLY A 361 41.69 61.53 115.43
CA GLY A 361 40.76 61.51 114.29
C GLY A 361 40.87 60.30 113.34
N ARG A 362 41.71 59.29 113.65
CA ARG A 362 41.83 58.06 112.83
C ARG A 362 41.37 56.80 113.57
N SER A 363 41.06 55.74 112.82
CA SER A 363 40.71 54.43 113.39
C SER A 363 41.98 53.60 113.64
N PHE A 364 41.88 52.59 114.51
CA PHE A 364 42.96 51.60 114.73
C PHE A 364 43.36 50.84 113.46
N LEU A 365 42.53 50.89 112.40
CA LEU A 365 42.81 50.30 111.09
C LEU A 365 43.77 51.15 110.24
N ASP A 366 43.88 52.45 110.50
CA ASP A 366 44.64 53.40 109.68
C ASP A 366 46.10 53.56 110.14
N GLY A 367 46.47 52.88 111.23
CA GLY A 367 47.78 52.96 111.88
C GLY A 367 47.67 53.21 113.38
N LEU A 368 48.76 52.96 114.11
CA LEU A 368 48.86 53.18 115.55
C LEU A 368 50.13 53.99 115.86
N GLU A 369 50.04 54.86 116.84
CA GLU A 369 51.14 55.67 117.37
C GLU A 369 51.53 55.20 118.77
N VAL A 370 52.82 55.29 119.07
CA VAL A 370 53.36 54.91 120.38
C VAL A 370 53.38 56.14 121.29
N LYS A 371 52.66 56.08 122.41
CA LYS A 371 52.70 57.11 123.46
C LYS A 371 53.41 56.56 124.69
N VAL A 372 54.28 57.38 125.29
CA VAL A 372 55.11 56.98 126.44
C VAL A 372 54.87 57.97 127.59
N ALA A 373 54.80 57.47 128.82
CA ALA A 373 54.75 58.28 130.03
C ALA A 373 55.94 58.01 130.94
N PHE A 374 56.47 59.08 131.53
CA PHE A 374 57.46 59.03 132.60
C PHE A 374 56.80 59.49 133.90
N GLY A 375 56.65 58.59 134.87
CA GLY A 375 55.81 58.83 136.03
C GLY A 375 54.36 59.09 135.60
N ASN A 376 53.86 60.31 135.85
CA ASN A 376 52.49 60.72 135.55
C ASN A 376 52.34 61.58 134.28
N VAL A 377 53.42 61.87 133.54
CA VAL A 377 53.38 62.78 132.39
C VAL A 377 53.47 61.98 131.08
N TRP A 378 52.40 62.01 130.28
CA TRP A 378 52.34 61.43 128.94
C TRP A 378 53.00 62.35 127.92
N LYS A 379 53.80 61.77 127.02
CA LYS A 379 54.50 62.44 125.92
C LYS A 379 53.99 61.90 124.59
N GLU A 380 53.71 62.81 123.67
CA GLU A 380 53.17 62.49 122.34
C GLU A 380 54.28 62.24 121.31
N SER A 381 55.44 62.87 121.47
CA SER A 381 56.54 62.72 120.53
C SER A 381 57.66 61.82 121.05
N LEU A 382 58.00 60.79 120.26
CA LEU A 382 59.16 59.91 120.46
C LEU A 382 60.51 60.66 120.36
N SER A 383 60.51 61.87 119.78
CA SER A 383 61.73 62.66 119.57
C SER A 383 62.35 63.23 120.86
N GLU A 384 61.63 63.20 121.99
CA GLU A 384 62.11 63.66 123.28
C GLU A 384 62.86 62.58 124.09
N LEU A 385 62.86 61.33 123.60
CA LEU A 385 63.51 60.18 124.25
C LEU A 385 65.02 60.13 123.92
N SER A 386 65.83 59.74 124.90
CA SER A 386 67.25 59.40 124.66
C SER A 386 67.38 58.20 123.72
N GLY A 387 68.50 58.08 122.99
CA GLY A 387 68.71 56.99 122.01
C GLY A 387 68.47 55.60 122.60
N GLY A 388 69.01 55.32 123.79
CA GLY A 388 68.81 54.04 124.48
C GLY A 388 67.36 53.77 124.90
N GLN A 389 66.60 54.81 125.26
CA GLN A 389 65.17 54.68 125.57
C GLN A 389 64.33 54.36 124.33
N ARG A 390 64.70 54.88 123.15
CA ARG A 390 64.02 54.54 121.89
C ARG A 390 64.28 53.10 121.48
N SER A 391 65.52 52.62 121.59
CA SER A 391 65.85 51.21 121.32
C SER A 391 65.09 50.27 122.27
N LEU A 392 65.03 50.59 123.56
CA LEU A 392 64.26 49.82 124.54
C LEU A 392 62.75 49.80 124.24
N LEU A 393 62.20 50.93 123.80
CA LEU A 393 60.79 51.03 123.39
C LEU A 393 60.50 50.17 122.15
N ALA A 394 61.37 50.24 121.13
CA ALA A 394 61.25 49.42 119.93
C ALA A 394 61.38 47.92 120.25
N LEU A 395 62.35 47.54 121.08
CA LEU A 395 62.53 46.16 121.54
C LEU A 395 61.29 45.67 122.32
N SER A 396 60.72 46.52 123.19
CA SER A 396 59.50 46.20 123.93
C SER A 396 58.31 45.95 123.00
N LEU A 397 58.17 46.76 121.95
CA LEU A 397 57.11 46.61 120.95
C LEU A 397 57.27 45.32 120.14
N ILE A 398 58.49 45.02 119.71
CA ILE A 398 58.82 43.77 119.02
C ILE A 398 58.49 42.59 119.95
N LEU A 399 58.99 42.57 121.19
CA LEU A 399 58.71 41.51 122.15
C LEU A 399 57.20 41.32 122.43
N ALA A 400 56.42 42.41 122.49
CA ALA A 400 54.96 42.32 122.65
C ALA A 400 54.27 41.69 121.44
N LEU A 401 54.69 42.04 120.22
CA LEU A 401 54.20 41.39 118.99
C LEU A 401 54.56 39.90 118.96
N LEU A 402 55.77 39.57 119.41
CA LEU A 402 56.26 38.20 119.51
C LEU A 402 55.53 37.40 120.59
N LEU A 403 55.12 38.00 121.70
CA LEU A 403 54.32 37.33 122.72
C LEU A 403 52.90 37.03 122.22
N PHE A 404 52.33 37.92 121.41
CA PHE A 404 51.03 37.69 120.78
C PHE A 404 51.08 36.55 119.75
N LYS A 405 52.14 36.49 118.95
CA LYS A 405 52.37 35.43 117.96
C LYS A 405 53.83 34.96 118.01
N PRO A 406 54.15 33.94 118.84
CA PRO A 406 55.51 33.47 118.97
C PRO A 406 56.02 32.90 117.65
N ALA A 407 57.25 33.25 117.30
CA ALA A 407 57.99 32.71 116.17
C ALA A 407 59.15 31.87 116.73
N PRO A 408 59.58 30.82 116.01
CA PRO A 408 60.53 29.85 116.55
C PRO A 408 61.98 30.36 116.67
N LEU A 409 62.34 31.45 115.97
CA LEU A 409 63.69 32.02 115.98
C LEU A 409 63.62 33.55 115.88
N TYR A 410 64.43 34.23 116.69
CA TYR A 410 64.61 35.68 116.65
C TYR A 410 66.08 36.01 116.47
N ILE A 411 66.37 36.91 115.55
CA ILE A 411 67.71 37.45 115.31
C ILE A 411 67.60 38.95 115.56
N LEU A 412 68.44 39.46 116.48
CA LEU A 412 68.56 40.88 116.80
C LEU A 412 69.97 41.28 116.41
N ASP A 413 70.10 42.20 115.45
CA ASP A 413 71.39 42.70 114.97
C ASP A 413 71.52 44.17 115.39
N GLU A 414 72.52 44.47 116.23
CA GLU A 414 72.88 45.81 116.73
C GLU A 414 71.68 46.73 117.12
N VAL A 415 70.88 46.32 118.10
CA VAL A 415 69.64 47.00 118.58
C VAL A 415 69.89 48.20 119.51
#